data_AF-A0A4S9U593-F1
#
_entry.id   AF-A0A4S9U593-F1
#
_cell.length_a   1.000
_cell.length_b   1.000
_cell.length_c   1.000
_cell.angle_alpha   90.00
_cell.angle_beta   90.00
_cell.angle_gamma   90.00
#
_symmetry.space_group_name_H-M   'P 1'
#
loop_
_entity.id
_entity.type
_entity.pdbx_description
1 polymer ?
#
loop_
_entity_poly.entity_id
_entity_poly.type
_entity_poly.pdbx_seq_one_letter_code
_entity_poly.pdbx_strand_id
1 'polypeptide(L)'
;MASLDDKSRALLQKAYPQTPELEGDMIKLSSSLFPKAEYSTNEKTEIEQWLITSSHIASTTEDAAKTAERLSSLNTHLSTRTTLLGSKPSVADIALYARVAPVIASWSDEQRTGEQGYHHIVRHADFVQNFPLFGLKVEDAEKVKIDQDNVIFKIKPIDLKAEKERKKKEKELAAQGATSAANAGATVTSAAAPEAQQKSVAEKATEQAEKVKEQAKTAGEKVADAVGAETPGVSKKTEKKAKKEKAPKQPKAPAAPEKPFSPALIDLRIGHILKAERHPNADSLYVSTINVGDAPGTDNTSEYEGQTCRTVCSGLNGLVPLEEMQGRKIVTVCNLKPVTMRGVKSCAMVLAASPRVKEGEEDHHGGPVELVNVPEGAVAGDRVYFDGYEGEPEAVLNPKKKIWEAFQPGFTTLDNLEVAFEVSAVPQLAEKGDSGVRQLKTKSGVCTVKSLAGATVR
;
A
#
# COMPACT_ATOMS: atom_id res chain seq x y z
N MET A 1 -12.90 -14.39 -31.89
CA MET A 1 -13.22 -14.23 -30.45
C MET A 1 -12.05 -14.76 -29.66
N ALA A 2 -11.93 -14.43 -28.38
CA ALA A 2 -11.06 -15.18 -27.48
C ALA A 2 -11.63 -16.61 -27.28
N SER A 3 -10.76 -17.61 -27.21
CA SER A 3 -11.17 -19.01 -27.04
C SER A 3 -10.15 -19.78 -26.18
N LEU A 4 -10.57 -20.92 -25.65
CA LEU A 4 -9.74 -21.83 -24.89
C LEU A 4 -9.02 -22.82 -25.82
N ASP A 5 -7.77 -23.15 -25.51
CA ASP A 5 -7.06 -24.24 -26.16
C ASP A 5 -7.46 -25.62 -25.61
N ASP A 6 -6.96 -26.67 -26.26
CA ASP A 6 -7.39 -28.06 -25.98
C ASP A 6 -6.98 -28.52 -24.57
N LYS A 7 -5.86 -28.02 -24.04
CA LYS A 7 -5.43 -28.30 -22.65
C LYS A 7 -6.37 -27.64 -21.66
N SER A 8 -6.70 -26.37 -21.90
CA SER A 8 -7.61 -25.58 -21.08
C SER A 8 -9.03 -26.18 -21.07
N ARG A 9 -9.52 -26.62 -22.24
CA ARG A 9 -10.79 -27.35 -22.37
C ARG A 9 -10.75 -28.72 -21.67
N ALA A 10 -9.66 -29.49 -21.80
CA ALA A 10 -9.52 -30.77 -21.11
C ALA A 10 -9.53 -30.63 -19.57
N LEU A 11 -8.82 -29.66 -19.02
CA LEU A 11 -8.83 -29.35 -17.58
C LEU A 11 -10.25 -28.99 -17.09
N LEU A 12 -10.95 -28.13 -17.83
CA LEU A 12 -12.32 -27.74 -17.50
C LEU A 12 -13.31 -28.91 -17.62
N GLN A 13 -13.20 -29.75 -18.64
CA GLN A 13 -14.07 -30.92 -18.81
C GLN A 13 -13.88 -31.95 -17.68
N LYS A 14 -12.64 -32.15 -17.20
CA LYS A 14 -12.31 -33.04 -16.09
C LYS A 14 -12.82 -32.48 -14.74
N ALA A 15 -12.69 -31.17 -14.54
CA ALA A 15 -13.18 -30.46 -13.35
C ALA A 15 -14.72 -30.41 -13.30
N TYR A 16 -15.34 -29.95 -14.38
CA TYR A 16 -16.76 -29.61 -14.51
C TYR A 16 -17.46 -30.41 -15.63
N PRO A 17 -17.57 -31.75 -15.53
CA PRO A 17 -18.10 -32.60 -16.60
C PRO A 17 -19.60 -32.38 -16.92
N GLN A 18 -20.29 -31.56 -16.14
CA GLN A 18 -21.71 -31.17 -16.33
C GLN A 18 -21.86 -29.85 -17.10
N THR A 19 -20.78 -29.16 -17.43
CA THR A 19 -20.80 -27.90 -18.20
C THR A 19 -20.80 -28.22 -19.70
N PRO A 20 -21.91 -28.05 -20.44
CA PRO A 20 -22.03 -28.69 -21.76
C PRO A 20 -21.32 -27.98 -22.91
N GLU A 21 -20.92 -26.71 -22.72
CA GLU A 21 -20.57 -25.80 -23.82
C GLU A 21 -19.28 -25.03 -23.52
N LEU A 22 -18.13 -25.68 -23.69
CA LEU A 22 -16.80 -25.07 -23.50
C LEU A 22 -16.30 -24.23 -24.70
N GLU A 23 -17.09 -24.14 -25.76
CA GLU A 23 -16.76 -23.42 -27.01
C GLU A 23 -17.59 -22.13 -27.19
N GLY A 24 -18.42 -21.78 -26.20
CA GLY A 24 -19.31 -20.62 -26.22
C GLY A 24 -18.68 -19.30 -25.76
N ASP A 25 -19.52 -18.45 -25.18
CA ASP A 25 -19.12 -17.15 -24.63
C ASP A 25 -18.29 -17.32 -23.34
N MET A 26 -17.02 -16.91 -23.40
CA MET A 26 -16.04 -17.08 -22.31
C MET A 26 -16.37 -16.26 -21.05
N ILE A 27 -17.13 -15.17 -21.18
CA ILE A 27 -17.63 -14.38 -20.05
C ILE A 27 -18.78 -15.13 -19.38
N LYS A 28 -19.72 -15.69 -20.16
CA LYS A 28 -20.80 -16.54 -19.62
C LYS A 28 -20.24 -17.79 -18.96
N LEU A 29 -19.24 -18.43 -19.56
CA LEU A 29 -18.55 -19.59 -18.99
C LEU A 29 -17.87 -19.23 -17.65
N SER A 30 -17.20 -18.08 -17.58
CA SER A 30 -16.63 -17.57 -16.32
C SER A 30 -17.70 -17.35 -15.24
N SER A 31 -18.85 -16.76 -15.57
CA SER A 31 -19.95 -16.58 -14.61
C SER A 31 -20.59 -17.89 -14.18
N SER A 32 -20.66 -18.89 -15.06
CA SER A 32 -21.23 -20.21 -14.78
C SER A 32 -20.34 -21.06 -13.86
N LEU A 33 -19.03 -20.99 -14.05
CA LEU A 33 -18.04 -21.71 -13.23
C LEU A 33 -17.76 -21.00 -11.90
N PHE A 34 -17.86 -19.68 -11.87
CA PHE A 34 -17.61 -18.84 -10.70
C PHE A 34 -18.83 -17.98 -10.33
N PRO A 35 -19.97 -18.57 -9.92
CA PRO A 35 -21.23 -17.85 -9.66
C PRO A 35 -21.18 -16.88 -8.48
N LYS A 36 -20.05 -16.83 -7.73
CA LYS A 36 -19.78 -15.83 -6.67
C LYS A 36 -18.96 -14.62 -7.19
N ALA A 37 -18.56 -14.61 -8.46
CA ALA A 37 -17.73 -13.56 -9.06
C ALA A 37 -18.56 -12.72 -10.05
N GLU A 38 -19.03 -11.56 -9.60
CA GLU A 38 -19.69 -10.59 -10.48
C GLU A 38 -18.66 -9.78 -11.27
N TYR A 39 -18.67 -9.87 -12.60
CA TYR A 39 -17.74 -9.13 -13.46
C TYR A 39 -18.36 -7.82 -14.00
N SER A 40 -17.70 -6.71 -13.71
CA SER A 40 -17.94 -5.41 -14.34
C SER A 40 -17.57 -5.42 -15.83
N THR A 41 -18.00 -4.40 -16.59
CA THR A 41 -17.69 -4.27 -18.02
C THR A 41 -16.18 -4.31 -18.29
N ASN A 42 -15.36 -3.67 -17.46
CA ASN A 42 -13.91 -3.65 -17.62
C ASN A 42 -13.30 -5.04 -17.37
N GLU A 43 -13.74 -5.73 -16.32
CA GLU A 43 -13.26 -7.09 -15.99
C GLU A 43 -13.63 -8.10 -17.08
N LYS A 44 -14.79 -7.94 -17.72
CA LYS A 44 -15.21 -8.74 -18.89
C LYS A 44 -14.24 -8.56 -20.07
N THR A 45 -13.84 -7.32 -20.36
CA THR A 45 -12.82 -7.04 -21.37
C THR A 45 -11.43 -7.55 -20.96
N GLU A 46 -11.05 -7.47 -19.68
CA GLU A 46 -9.80 -8.08 -19.19
C GLU A 46 -9.80 -9.61 -19.37
N ILE A 47 -10.92 -10.33 -19.20
CA ILE A 47 -11.01 -11.78 -19.47
C ILE A 47 -10.66 -12.09 -20.93
N GLU A 48 -11.27 -11.38 -21.89
CA GLU A 48 -11.01 -11.59 -23.32
C GLU A 48 -9.56 -11.27 -23.69
N GLN A 49 -9.01 -10.17 -23.17
CA GLN A 49 -7.62 -9.78 -23.37
C GLN A 49 -6.63 -10.80 -22.79
N TRP A 50 -6.91 -11.33 -21.60
CA TRP A 50 -6.04 -12.32 -20.95
C TRP A 50 -6.10 -13.70 -21.60
N LEU A 51 -7.25 -14.11 -22.15
CA LEU A 51 -7.33 -15.33 -22.97
C LEU A 51 -6.47 -15.22 -24.23
N ILE A 52 -6.56 -14.11 -24.96
CA ILE A 52 -5.68 -13.83 -26.11
C ILE A 52 -4.21 -13.84 -25.67
N THR A 53 -3.88 -13.14 -24.58
CA THR A 53 -2.51 -13.03 -24.04
C THR A 53 -1.96 -14.39 -23.58
N SER A 54 -2.80 -15.26 -23.01
CA SER A 54 -2.39 -16.62 -22.60
C SER A 54 -2.06 -17.51 -23.78
N SER A 55 -2.80 -17.43 -24.90
CA SER A 55 -2.49 -18.18 -26.13
C SER A 55 -1.10 -17.86 -26.70
N HIS A 56 -0.62 -16.65 -26.44
CA HIS A 56 0.68 -16.08 -26.82
C HIS A 56 1.82 -16.38 -25.83
N ILE A 57 1.54 -16.96 -24.66
CA ILE A 57 2.56 -17.41 -23.72
C ILE A 57 2.93 -18.85 -24.05
N ALA A 58 4.24 -19.16 -23.96
CA ALA A 58 4.80 -20.46 -24.36
C ALA A 58 4.52 -20.85 -25.83
N SER A 59 4.36 -19.86 -26.72
CA SER A 59 4.18 -20.12 -28.16
C SER A 59 5.47 -20.66 -28.78
N THR A 60 5.38 -21.79 -29.48
CA THR A 60 6.52 -22.44 -30.16
C THR A 60 6.93 -21.74 -31.46
N THR A 61 6.18 -20.73 -31.91
CA THR A 61 6.45 -19.98 -33.14
C THR A 61 7.08 -18.60 -32.91
N GLU A 62 7.36 -18.23 -31.65
CA GLU A 62 7.87 -16.91 -31.28
C GLU A 62 9.28 -16.99 -30.68
N ASP A 63 10.04 -15.90 -30.79
CA ASP A 63 11.42 -15.87 -30.31
C ASP A 63 11.51 -15.81 -28.77
N ALA A 64 12.69 -16.16 -28.27
CA ALA A 64 12.98 -16.20 -26.84
C ALA A 64 12.89 -14.83 -26.17
N ALA A 65 13.16 -13.72 -26.90
CA ALA A 65 13.11 -12.38 -26.34
C ALA A 65 11.67 -11.94 -26.07
N LYS A 66 10.75 -12.10 -27.04
CA LYS A 66 9.31 -11.87 -26.85
C LYS A 66 8.73 -12.77 -25.76
N THR A 67 9.20 -14.01 -25.67
CA THR A 67 8.78 -14.95 -24.62
C THR A 67 9.18 -14.44 -23.23
N ALA A 68 10.44 -13.99 -23.05
CA ALA A 68 10.92 -13.41 -21.80
C ALA A 68 10.21 -12.08 -21.46
N GLU A 69 9.95 -11.21 -22.44
CA GLU A 69 9.22 -9.95 -22.28
C GLU A 69 7.79 -10.19 -21.76
N ARG A 70 7.07 -11.16 -22.33
CA ARG A 70 5.72 -11.52 -21.89
C ARG A 70 5.70 -12.15 -20.49
N LEU A 71 6.67 -13.01 -20.18
CA LEU A 71 6.80 -13.57 -18.82
C LEU A 71 7.12 -12.47 -17.79
N SER A 72 8.00 -11.53 -18.11
CA SER A 72 8.29 -10.37 -17.25
C SER A 72 7.06 -9.48 -17.04
N SER A 73 6.32 -9.21 -18.13
CA SER A 73 5.09 -8.41 -18.11
C SER A 73 3.98 -9.07 -17.27
N LEU A 74 3.79 -10.39 -17.42
CA LEU A 74 2.83 -11.16 -16.64
C LEU A 74 3.22 -11.24 -15.16
N ASN A 75 4.51 -11.50 -14.85
CA ASN A 75 5.01 -11.52 -13.48
C ASN A 75 4.77 -10.15 -12.81
N THR A 76 5.02 -9.06 -13.54
CA THR A 76 4.73 -7.69 -13.09
C THR A 76 3.23 -7.47 -12.85
N HIS A 77 2.34 -7.99 -13.69
CA HIS A 77 0.88 -7.90 -13.52
C HIS A 77 0.39 -8.67 -12.29
N LEU A 78 0.91 -9.89 -12.08
CA LEU A 78 0.56 -10.77 -10.94
C LEU A 78 1.21 -10.36 -9.61
N SER A 79 2.10 -9.36 -9.60
CA SER A 79 2.78 -8.85 -8.40
C SER A 79 1.86 -8.26 -7.33
N THR A 80 0.68 -7.78 -7.76
CA THR A 80 -0.32 -7.12 -6.89
C THR A 80 -1.71 -7.74 -7.04
N ARG A 81 -1.81 -8.90 -7.71
CA ARG A 81 -3.08 -9.55 -8.06
C ARG A 81 -3.01 -11.05 -7.79
N THR A 82 -3.86 -11.59 -6.91
CA THR A 82 -3.97 -13.03 -6.62
C THR A 82 -4.32 -13.84 -7.87
N THR A 83 -5.32 -13.36 -8.61
CA THR A 83 -5.78 -13.86 -9.93
C THR A 83 -5.47 -12.84 -11.02
N LEU A 84 -5.71 -13.14 -12.30
CA LEU A 84 -5.55 -12.18 -13.37
C LEU A 84 -6.44 -10.94 -13.20
N LEU A 85 -7.62 -11.09 -12.60
CA LEU A 85 -8.57 -10.01 -12.28
C LEU A 85 -8.45 -9.49 -10.83
N GLY A 86 -7.24 -9.48 -10.26
CA GLY A 86 -7.02 -9.01 -8.90
C GLY A 86 -7.33 -10.09 -7.86
N SER A 87 -8.61 -10.28 -7.55
CA SER A 87 -9.08 -11.29 -6.57
C SER A 87 -10.20 -12.19 -7.09
N LYS A 88 -10.82 -11.88 -8.24
CA LYS A 88 -11.88 -12.69 -8.84
C LYS A 88 -11.28 -13.77 -9.73
N PRO A 89 -11.67 -15.06 -9.62
CA PRO A 89 -11.25 -16.10 -10.56
C PRO A 89 -11.92 -15.87 -11.92
N SER A 90 -11.38 -16.48 -12.98
CA SER A 90 -11.93 -16.46 -14.33
C SER A 90 -11.45 -17.66 -15.15
N VAL A 91 -12.03 -17.93 -16.32
CA VAL A 91 -11.46 -18.97 -17.22
C VAL A 91 -10.09 -18.58 -17.78
N ALA A 92 -9.76 -17.28 -17.78
CA ALA A 92 -8.45 -16.80 -18.21
C ALA A 92 -7.32 -17.25 -17.25
N ASP A 93 -7.61 -17.40 -15.96
CA ASP A 93 -6.64 -17.94 -14.98
C ASP A 93 -6.30 -19.41 -15.29
N ILE A 94 -7.31 -20.21 -15.66
CA ILE A 94 -7.16 -21.63 -16.01
C ILE A 94 -6.46 -21.77 -17.37
N ALA A 95 -6.80 -20.92 -18.34
CA ALA A 95 -6.12 -20.86 -19.64
C ALA A 95 -4.64 -20.48 -19.51
N LEU A 96 -4.33 -19.52 -18.65
CA LEU A 96 -2.96 -19.16 -18.34
C LEU A 96 -2.22 -20.32 -17.65
N TYR A 97 -2.82 -20.95 -16.65
CA TYR A 97 -2.23 -22.12 -15.97
C TYR A 97 -1.86 -23.24 -16.95
N ALA A 98 -2.77 -23.59 -17.88
CA ALA A 98 -2.53 -24.61 -18.90
C ALA A 98 -1.32 -24.31 -19.82
N ARG A 99 -0.91 -23.04 -19.91
CA ARG A 99 0.23 -22.53 -20.68
C ARG A 99 1.50 -22.42 -19.87
N VAL A 100 1.45 -21.87 -18.66
CA VAL A 100 2.65 -21.66 -17.83
C VAL A 100 3.09 -22.92 -17.09
N ALA A 101 2.19 -23.82 -16.70
CA ALA A 101 2.55 -24.98 -15.89
C ALA A 101 3.67 -25.86 -16.52
N PRO A 102 3.62 -26.23 -17.82
CA PRO A 102 4.71 -26.97 -18.46
C PRO A 102 6.03 -26.18 -18.56
N VAL A 103 5.99 -24.84 -18.54
CA VAL A 103 7.18 -23.99 -18.60
C VAL A 103 7.83 -23.88 -17.22
N ILE A 104 7.04 -23.66 -16.17
CA ILE A 104 7.52 -23.65 -14.77
C ILE A 104 8.12 -25.01 -14.40
N ALA A 105 7.54 -26.11 -14.90
CA ALA A 105 8.08 -27.46 -14.73
C ALA A 105 9.52 -27.63 -15.27
N SER A 106 9.94 -26.81 -16.24
CA SER A 106 11.32 -26.77 -16.77
C SER A 106 12.24 -25.70 -16.17
N TRP A 107 11.73 -24.82 -15.30
CA TRP A 107 12.53 -23.75 -14.69
C TRP A 107 13.39 -24.25 -13.53
N SER A 108 14.61 -23.70 -13.42
CA SER A 108 15.44 -23.83 -12.20
C SER A 108 14.84 -23.06 -11.03
N ASP A 109 15.35 -23.31 -9.83
CA ASP A 109 14.91 -22.61 -8.63
C ASP A 109 15.24 -21.10 -8.68
N GLU A 110 16.32 -20.68 -9.34
CA GLU A 110 16.60 -19.26 -9.55
C GLU A 110 15.57 -18.59 -10.47
N GLN A 111 15.12 -19.30 -11.51
CA GLN A 111 14.06 -18.82 -12.42
C GLN A 111 12.68 -18.79 -11.75
N ARG A 112 12.45 -19.65 -10.74
CA ARG A 112 11.22 -19.72 -9.96
C ARG A 112 11.19 -18.71 -8.81
N THR A 113 12.22 -18.70 -7.97
CA THR A 113 12.26 -18.00 -6.68
C THR A 113 13.53 -17.17 -6.42
N GLY A 114 14.49 -17.08 -7.35
CA GLY A 114 15.66 -16.20 -7.27
C GLY A 114 15.36 -14.71 -7.52
N GLU A 115 16.34 -13.80 -7.35
CA GLU A 115 16.10 -12.35 -7.28
C GLU A 115 15.45 -11.71 -8.52
N GLN A 116 15.63 -12.30 -9.70
CA GLN A 116 15.00 -11.89 -10.96
C GLN A 116 13.98 -12.94 -11.46
N GLY A 117 13.48 -13.78 -10.55
CA GLY A 117 12.62 -14.92 -10.84
C GLY A 117 11.17 -14.55 -11.11
N TYR A 118 10.42 -15.50 -11.66
CA TYR A 118 9.02 -15.35 -12.02
C TYR A 118 8.07 -15.72 -10.86
N HIS A 119 8.42 -15.32 -9.63
CA HIS A 119 7.76 -15.73 -8.38
C HIS A 119 6.23 -15.60 -8.42
N HIS A 120 5.71 -14.53 -9.02
CA HIS A 120 4.27 -14.25 -9.05
C HIS A 120 3.52 -15.15 -10.04
N ILE A 121 4.20 -15.63 -11.09
CA ILE A 121 3.70 -16.68 -11.99
C ILE A 121 3.70 -18.04 -11.28
N VAL A 122 4.79 -18.37 -10.55
CA VAL A 122 4.87 -19.61 -9.76
C VAL A 122 3.75 -19.67 -8.72
N ARG A 123 3.55 -18.58 -7.96
CA ARG A 123 2.44 -18.42 -7.01
C ARG A 123 1.07 -18.57 -7.67
N HIS A 124 0.86 -17.97 -8.85
CA HIS A 124 -0.42 -18.07 -9.57
C HIS A 124 -0.69 -19.50 -10.03
N ALA A 125 0.32 -20.19 -10.57
CA ALA A 125 0.18 -21.58 -10.98
C ALA A 125 -0.10 -22.52 -9.79
N ASP A 126 0.56 -22.34 -8.64
CA ASP A 126 0.27 -23.12 -7.45
C ASP A 126 -1.15 -22.87 -6.92
N PHE A 127 -1.57 -21.60 -6.90
CA PHE A 127 -2.92 -21.21 -6.53
C PHE A 127 -3.99 -21.81 -7.45
N VAL A 128 -3.77 -21.86 -8.77
CA VAL A 128 -4.73 -22.45 -9.72
C VAL A 128 -4.78 -23.98 -9.63
N GLN A 129 -3.64 -24.66 -9.42
CA GLN A 129 -3.60 -26.14 -9.40
C GLN A 129 -4.09 -26.76 -8.06
N ASN A 130 -3.96 -26.04 -6.94
CA ASN A 130 -4.22 -26.59 -5.60
C ASN A 130 -5.40 -25.92 -4.86
N PHE A 131 -5.83 -24.69 -5.21
CA PHE A 131 -6.87 -24.01 -4.43
C PHE A 131 -8.29 -24.38 -4.89
N PRO A 132 -9.21 -24.78 -3.99
CA PRO A 132 -10.55 -25.29 -4.36
C PRO A 132 -11.44 -24.34 -5.18
N LEU A 133 -11.11 -23.04 -5.22
CA LEU A 133 -11.82 -22.01 -5.99
C LEU A 133 -11.96 -22.34 -7.48
N PHE A 134 -10.96 -23.01 -8.08
CA PHE A 134 -10.95 -23.35 -9.50
C PHE A 134 -11.48 -24.76 -9.82
N GLY A 135 -11.83 -25.56 -8.80
CA GLY A 135 -12.38 -26.91 -8.95
C GLY A 135 -11.52 -27.92 -9.72
N LEU A 136 -10.26 -27.57 -10.06
CA LEU A 136 -9.44 -28.36 -10.96
C LEU A 136 -9.02 -29.70 -10.33
N LYS A 137 -9.23 -30.77 -11.07
CA LYS A 137 -8.80 -32.13 -10.71
C LYS A 137 -7.51 -32.46 -11.45
N VAL A 138 -6.45 -31.74 -11.14
CA VAL A 138 -5.10 -32.02 -11.66
C VAL A 138 -4.52 -33.18 -10.85
N GLU A 139 -4.08 -34.28 -11.50
CA GLU A 139 -3.41 -35.36 -10.75
C GLU A 139 -2.06 -34.88 -10.22
N ASP A 140 -1.55 -35.44 -9.12
CA ASP A 140 -0.24 -35.04 -8.56
C ASP A 140 0.95 -35.35 -9.49
N ALA A 141 0.74 -36.14 -10.56
CA ALA A 141 1.68 -36.35 -11.65
C ALA A 141 1.58 -35.29 -12.77
N GLU A 142 0.46 -34.57 -12.86
CA GLU A 142 0.20 -33.49 -13.83
C GLU A 142 0.52 -32.09 -13.24
N LYS A 143 0.53 -31.96 -11.91
CA LYS A 143 0.85 -30.71 -11.19
C LYS A 143 2.30 -30.29 -11.36
N VAL A 144 2.53 -28.98 -11.33
CA VAL A 144 3.86 -28.41 -11.15
C VAL A 144 4.30 -28.65 -9.70
N LYS A 145 5.38 -29.41 -9.52
CA LYS A 145 6.02 -29.55 -8.20
C LYS A 145 6.66 -28.23 -7.81
N ILE A 146 6.03 -27.53 -6.87
CA ILE A 146 6.44 -26.26 -6.30
C ILE A 146 6.69 -26.51 -4.82
N ASP A 147 7.94 -26.33 -4.41
CA ASP A 147 8.34 -26.33 -3.00
C ASP A 147 8.11 -24.91 -2.46
N GLN A 148 7.36 -24.80 -1.35
CA GLN A 148 7.00 -23.51 -0.74
C GLN A 148 8.06 -23.02 0.26
N ASP A 149 8.96 -23.89 0.73
CA ASP A 149 10.07 -23.56 1.63
C ASP A 149 11.35 -23.18 0.84
N ASN A 150 11.53 -23.72 -0.36
CA ASN A 150 12.66 -23.42 -1.26
C ASN A 150 12.53 -22.04 -1.97
N VAL A 151 12.71 -20.98 -1.20
CA VAL A 151 12.70 -19.58 -1.67
C VAL A 151 14.11 -19.00 -1.67
N ILE A 152 14.79 -19.03 -2.83
CA ILE A 152 16.15 -18.50 -3.00
C ILE A 152 16.24 -17.01 -2.66
N PHE A 153 15.28 -16.21 -3.11
CA PHE A 153 15.19 -14.78 -2.84
C PHE A 153 13.80 -14.39 -2.33
N LYS A 154 13.76 -13.81 -1.14
CA LYS A 154 12.54 -13.27 -0.54
C LYS A 154 12.33 -11.86 -1.08
N ILE A 155 11.32 -11.71 -1.95
CA ILE A 155 11.00 -10.46 -2.63
C ILE A 155 10.80 -9.34 -1.59
N LYS A 156 11.71 -8.37 -1.55
CA LYS A 156 11.51 -7.11 -0.83
C LYS A 156 10.34 -6.38 -1.51
N PRO A 157 9.18 -6.24 -0.87
CA PRO A 157 7.97 -5.93 -1.61
C PRO A 157 7.90 -4.46 -2.00
N ILE A 158 7.07 -4.26 -3.02
CA ILE A 158 7.01 -3.06 -3.84
C ILE A 158 6.61 -1.84 -2.99
N ASP A 159 7.61 -1.05 -2.60
CA ASP A 159 7.38 0.32 -2.18
C ASP A 159 6.80 1.09 -3.37
N LEU A 160 5.50 1.37 -3.32
CA LEU A 160 4.75 2.02 -4.40
C LEU A 160 5.23 3.45 -4.72
N LYS A 161 6.09 4.05 -3.88
CA LYS A 161 6.82 5.28 -4.19
C LYS A 161 8.14 4.96 -4.88
N ALA A 162 8.95 4.05 -4.33
CA ALA A 162 10.23 3.66 -4.93
C ALA A 162 10.08 3.00 -6.31
N GLU A 163 9.02 2.20 -6.54
CA GLU A 163 8.69 1.61 -7.84
C GLU A 163 8.25 2.66 -8.86
N LYS A 164 7.49 3.69 -8.42
CA LYS A 164 7.17 4.84 -9.26
C LYS A 164 8.42 5.67 -9.58
N GLU A 165 9.35 5.80 -8.64
CA GLU A 165 10.64 6.45 -8.88
C GLU A 165 11.59 5.60 -9.74
N ARG A 166 11.59 4.25 -9.63
CA ARG A 166 12.37 3.39 -10.53
C ARG A 166 11.79 3.44 -11.94
N LYS A 167 10.48 3.24 -12.12
CA LYS A 167 9.82 3.38 -13.44
C LYS A 167 9.93 4.79 -14.03
N LYS A 168 10.03 5.85 -13.20
CA LYS A 168 10.37 7.20 -13.64
C LYS A 168 11.83 7.29 -14.10
N LYS A 169 12.79 6.82 -13.29
CA LYS A 169 14.23 6.80 -13.61
C LYS A 169 14.55 5.94 -14.83
N GLU A 170 13.95 4.76 -14.97
CA GLU A 170 14.07 3.88 -16.14
C GLU A 170 13.57 4.59 -17.42
N LYS A 171 12.46 5.33 -17.33
CA LYS A 171 11.92 6.10 -18.45
C LYS A 171 12.75 7.36 -18.77
N GLU A 172 13.37 7.97 -17.77
CA GLU A 172 14.32 9.09 -17.93
C GLU A 172 15.67 8.59 -18.51
N LEU A 173 16.15 7.42 -18.08
CA LEU A 173 17.35 6.76 -18.61
C LEU A 173 17.13 6.27 -20.04
N ALA A 174 15.96 5.75 -20.39
CA ALA A 174 15.61 5.40 -21.77
C ALA A 174 15.60 6.64 -22.70
N ALA A 175 15.11 7.79 -22.21
CA ALA A 175 15.16 9.06 -22.94
C ALA A 175 16.59 9.62 -23.06
N GLN A 176 17.45 9.39 -22.05
CA GLN A 176 18.87 9.73 -22.09
C GLN A 176 19.65 8.81 -23.05
N GLY A 177 19.34 7.52 -23.10
CA GLY A 177 19.90 6.58 -24.09
C GLY A 177 19.54 6.96 -25.52
N ALA A 178 18.28 7.34 -25.77
CA ALA A 178 17.82 7.83 -27.07
C ALA A 178 18.52 9.13 -27.51
N THR A 179 18.89 10.00 -26.57
CA THR A 179 19.63 11.24 -26.87
C THR A 179 21.16 11.01 -26.98
N SER A 180 21.74 10.03 -26.28
CA SER A 180 23.14 9.64 -26.51
C SER A 180 23.36 9.02 -27.90
N ALA A 181 22.39 8.22 -28.38
CA ALA A 181 22.42 7.65 -29.73
C ALA A 181 22.31 8.72 -30.83
N ALA A 182 21.68 9.87 -30.55
CA ALA A 182 21.59 10.99 -31.49
C ALA A 182 22.88 11.84 -31.57
N ASN A 183 23.72 11.83 -30.53
CA ASN A 183 24.95 12.63 -30.46
C ASN A 183 26.23 11.88 -30.87
N ALA A 184 26.19 10.55 -31.02
CA ALA A 184 27.31 9.74 -31.48
C ALA A 184 27.49 9.78 -33.03
N GLY A 185 27.61 10.98 -33.59
CA GLY A 185 27.72 11.20 -35.03
C GLY A 185 29.04 10.73 -35.64
N ALA A 186 29.08 9.51 -36.17
CA ALA A 186 30.20 8.95 -36.94
C ALA A 186 29.81 8.77 -38.42
N THR A 187 30.56 9.43 -39.31
CA THR A 187 30.27 9.53 -40.75
C THR A 187 30.80 8.37 -41.58
N VAL A 188 30.03 7.95 -42.60
CA VAL A 188 30.57 7.52 -43.92
C VAL A 188 29.73 8.19 -45.02
N THR A 189 30.33 8.43 -46.19
CA THR A 189 29.86 9.38 -47.21
C THR A 189 29.20 8.75 -48.44
N SER A 190 28.12 9.37 -48.91
CA SER A 190 27.71 9.56 -50.33
C SER A 190 27.80 8.41 -51.37
N ALA A 191 26.65 8.08 -51.99
CA ALA A 191 26.42 8.27 -53.43
C ALA A 191 24.94 8.08 -53.84
N ALA A 192 24.50 8.86 -54.85
CA ALA A 192 23.32 8.68 -55.73
C ALA A 192 21.89 8.48 -55.15
N ALA A 193 20.97 9.38 -55.56
CA ALA A 193 19.51 9.19 -55.63
C ALA A 193 19.08 9.13 -57.13
N PRO A 194 17.81 8.87 -57.54
CA PRO A 194 16.60 9.63 -57.18
C PRO A 194 15.54 8.79 -56.41
N GLU A 195 14.90 9.31 -55.37
CA GLU A 195 13.65 10.12 -55.36
C GLU A 195 12.31 9.35 -55.52
N ALA A 196 11.61 9.18 -54.39
CA ALA A 196 10.18 9.49 -54.27
C ALA A 196 9.76 9.65 -52.79
N GLN A 197 9.05 10.75 -52.49
CA GLN A 197 8.19 10.96 -51.30
C GLN A 197 8.73 10.63 -49.89
N GLN A 198 9.15 11.68 -49.16
CA GLN A 198 9.24 11.64 -47.69
C GLN A 198 8.98 13.03 -47.08
N LYS A 199 8.65 13.05 -45.77
CA LYS A 199 8.30 14.20 -44.90
C LYS A 199 6.88 14.77 -45.13
N SER A 200 6.16 15.22 -44.09
CA SER A 200 6.51 15.34 -42.66
C SER A 200 5.40 14.81 -41.72
N VAL A 201 5.78 13.93 -40.79
CA VAL A 201 5.05 13.65 -39.55
C VAL A 201 6.04 13.77 -38.39
N ALA A 202 6.44 15.00 -38.11
CA ALA A 202 7.42 15.34 -37.07
C ALA A 202 7.03 16.61 -36.27
N GLU A 203 5.77 17.01 -36.35
CA GLU A 203 5.27 18.27 -35.76
C GLU A 203 3.82 18.11 -35.26
N LYS A 204 3.60 17.11 -34.39
CA LYS A 204 2.29 16.88 -33.74
C LYS A 204 2.34 16.15 -32.39
N ALA A 205 3.47 16.23 -31.69
CA ALA A 205 3.68 15.61 -30.38
C ALA A 205 3.83 16.61 -29.21
N THR A 206 3.78 17.93 -29.50
CA THR A 206 4.15 19.00 -28.54
C THR A 206 2.98 19.89 -28.11
N GLU A 207 1.74 19.58 -28.51
CA GLU A 207 0.53 20.37 -28.17
C GLU A 207 -0.52 19.60 -27.34
N GLN A 208 -0.11 18.63 -26.51
CA GLN A 208 -1.03 17.97 -25.56
C GLN A 208 -0.49 17.79 -24.13
N ALA A 209 0.72 18.27 -23.82
CA ALA A 209 1.32 18.15 -22.49
C ALA A 209 0.90 19.26 -21.49
N GLU A 210 0.59 20.48 -21.94
CA GLU A 210 0.36 21.62 -21.03
C GLU A 210 -1.10 21.81 -20.59
N LYS A 211 -2.10 21.33 -21.35
CA LYS A 211 -3.52 21.52 -21.00
C LYS A 211 -4.08 20.61 -19.90
N VAL A 212 -3.26 19.76 -19.29
CA VAL A 212 -3.68 18.82 -18.23
C VAL A 212 -3.20 19.27 -16.82
N LYS A 213 -2.36 20.31 -16.73
CA LYS A 213 -1.70 20.69 -15.47
C LYS A 213 -2.49 21.66 -14.56
N GLU A 214 -3.59 22.25 -15.05
CA GLU A 214 -4.38 23.25 -14.29
C GLU A 214 -5.85 22.86 -14.00
N GLN A 215 -6.33 21.68 -14.45
CA GLN A 215 -7.71 21.22 -14.19
C GLN A 215 -7.77 19.84 -13.51
N ALA A 216 -7.12 19.73 -12.35
CA ALA A 216 -7.15 18.53 -11.49
C ALA A 216 -7.18 18.86 -9.98
N LYS A 217 -7.95 19.88 -9.57
CA LYS A 217 -8.02 20.32 -8.15
C LYS A 217 -9.44 20.66 -7.62
N THR A 218 -10.42 19.86 -8.01
CA THR A 218 -11.73 19.65 -7.35
C THR A 218 -12.15 18.23 -7.76
N ALA A 219 -12.22 17.24 -6.87
CA ALA A 219 -13.37 16.95 -6.00
C ALA A 219 -14.69 16.80 -6.81
N GLY A 220 -15.43 15.68 -6.80
CA GLY A 220 -15.25 14.38 -6.13
C GLY A 220 -16.57 13.88 -5.51
N GLU A 221 -17.07 12.71 -5.96
CA GLU A 221 -18.25 11.97 -5.42
C GLU A 221 -19.61 12.71 -5.57
N LYS A 222 -20.83 12.16 -5.36
CA LYS A 222 -21.53 10.84 -5.54
C LYS A 222 -23.05 11.13 -5.31
N VAL A 223 -24.07 10.32 -5.67
CA VAL A 223 -24.37 9.34 -6.75
C VAL A 223 -25.89 9.01 -6.68
N ALA A 224 -26.45 8.24 -7.63
CA ALA A 224 -27.83 7.68 -7.64
C ALA A 224 -28.99 8.71 -7.82
N ASP A 225 -29.83 8.63 -8.86
CA ASP A 225 -31.01 7.74 -9.11
C ASP A 225 -32.32 8.24 -8.47
N ALA A 226 -33.51 8.15 -9.09
CA ALA A 226 -33.86 8.10 -10.53
C ALA A 226 -35.20 8.88 -10.75
N VAL A 227 -36.36 8.43 -11.28
CA VAL A 227 -36.88 7.17 -11.84
C VAL A 227 -37.96 7.53 -12.90
N GLY A 228 -38.05 6.80 -14.02
CA GLY A 228 -39.30 6.66 -14.81
C GLY A 228 -39.65 7.72 -15.85
N ALA A 229 -40.59 7.36 -16.73
CA ALA A 229 -41.16 8.23 -17.76
C ALA A 229 -42.69 8.15 -17.74
N GLU A 230 -43.38 9.25 -18.08
CA GLU A 230 -44.54 9.23 -18.99
C GLU A 230 -44.85 10.64 -19.51
N THR A 231 -45.74 10.72 -20.51
CA THR A 231 -46.15 11.93 -21.26
C THR A 231 -47.64 12.25 -20.96
N PRO A 232 -48.30 13.32 -21.46
CA PRO A 232 -47.92 14.36 -22.44
C PRO A 232 -48.23 15.82 -22.01
N GLY A 233 -48.01 16.83 -22.89
CA GLY A 233 -48.42 18.21 -22.53
C GLY A 233 -48.02 19.43 -23.37
N VAL A 234 -48.05 19.38 -24.71
CA VAL A 234 -48.34 20.49 -25.66
C VAL A 234 -47.92 21.96 -25.34
N SER A 235 -47.15 22.56 -26.28
CA SER A 235 -47.09 24.00 -26.68
C SER A 235 -46.11 25.03 -26.03
N LYS A 236 -45.16 25.45 -26.89
CA LYS A 236 -44.85 26.85 -27.31
C LYS A 236 -44.07 27.84 -26.39
N LYS A 237 -42.86 28.13 -26.90
CA LYS A 237 -42.31 29.46 -27.28
C LYS A 237 -41.54 30.34 -26.26
N THR A 238 -40.24 30.48 -26.57
CA THR A 238 -39.44 31.72 -26.66
C THR A 238 -39.16 32.61 -25.43
N GLU A 239 -37.87 32.59 -25.07
CA GLU A 239 -36.95 33.75 -24.94
C GLU A 239 -36.63 34.43 -23.58
N LYS A 240 -35.35 34.88 -23.53
CA LYS A 240 -34.74 35.95 -22.71
C LYS A 240 -34.69 35.81 -21.18
N LYS A 241 -33.72 34.99 -20.74
CA LYS A 241 -32.49 35.46 -20.06
C LYS A 241 -32.68 36.53 -18.97
N ALA A 242 -32.98 36.10 -17.74
CA ALA A 242 -32.80 36.89 -16.51
C ALA A 242 -31.70 36.29 -15.62
N LYS A 243 -30.87 37.14 -15.00
CA LYS A 243 -29.74 36.76 -14.14
C LYS A 243 -30.16 36.89 -12.66
N LYS A 244 -30.43 35.78 -11.97
CA LYS A 244 -30.69 35.79 -10.52
C LYS A 244 -29.71 34.90 -9.74
N GLU A 245 -29.07 35.54 -8.78
CA GLU A 245 -28.65 35.07 -7.45
C GLU A 245 -28.06 33.65 -7.28
N LYS A 246 -26.83 33.63 -6.74
CA LYS A 246 -26.39 32.51 -5.89
C LYS A 246 -27.34 32.42 -4.69
N ALA A 247 -27.99 31.26 -4.52
CA ALA A 247 -28.55 30.90 -3.22
C ALA A 247 -27.43 30.92 -2.14
N PRO A 248 -27.75 31.20 -0.87
CA PRO A 248 -26.72 31.44 0.14
C PRO A 248 -25.80 30.25 0.34
N LYS A 249 -24.51 30.51 0.59
CA LYS A 249 -23.67 29.51 1.25
C LYS A 249 -24.30 29.22 2.61
N GLN A 250 -24.62 27.95 2.89
CA GLN A 250 -24.73 27.51 4.28
C GLN A 250 -23.41 27.89 5.00
N PRO A 251 -23.48 28.36 6.27
CA PRO A 251 -22.29 28.78 6.98
C PRO A 251 -21.25 27.66 7.02
N LYS A 252 -19.97 28.01 6.91
CA LYS A 252 -18.94 27.17 7.54
C LYS A 252 -19.33 27.07 9.02
N ALA A 253 -19.29 25.87 9.58
CA ALA A 253 -19.20 25.74 11.03
C ALA A 253 -18.04 26.65 11.51
N PRO A 254 -18.22 27.42 12.61
CA PRO A 254 -17.15 28.25 13.13
C PRO A 254 -15.87 27.44 13.29
N ALA A 255 -14.72 28.03 12.94
CA ALA A 255 -13.46 27.42 13.29
C ALA A 255 -13.44 27.27 14.82
N ALA A 256 -13.30 26.04 15.32
CA ALA A 256 -13.11 25.81 16.74
C ALA A 256 -11.92 26.66 17.21
N PRO A 257 -12.00 27.31 18.39
CA PRO A 257 -10.94 28.17 18.88
C PRO A 257 -9.62 27.39 18.87
N GLU A 258 -8.57 27.98 18.27
CA GLU A 258 -7.30 27.27 18.15
C GLU A 258 -6.76 26.96 19.55
N LYS A 259 -6.60 25.67 19.84
CA LYS A 259 -6.10 25.21 21.12
C LYS A 259 -4.68 25.77 21.36
N PRO A 260 -4.34 26.15 22.60
CA PRO A 260 -2.99 26.64 22.92
C PRO A 260 -1.91 25.67 22.47
N PHE A 261 -0.81 26.20 21.92
CA PHE A 261 0.37 25.42 21.56
C PHE A 261 0.96 24.78 22.83
N SER A 262 0.80 23.47 22.96
CA SER A 262 1.09 22.67 24.15
C SER A 262 1.32 21.20 23.77
N PRO A 263 2.16 20.42 24.48
CA PRO A 263 2.28 18.98 24.25
C PRO A 263 0.97 18.23 24.50
N ALA A 264 0.02 18.81 25.26
CA ALA A 264 -1.32 18.27 25.49
C ALA A 264 -2.16 18.08 24.21
N LEU A 265 -1.74 18.72 23.09
CA LEU A 265 -2.34 18.51 21.77
C LEU A 265 -2.08 17.11 21.19
N ILE A 266 -1.05 16.42 21.69
CA ILE A 266 -0.65 15.07 21.28
C ILE A 266 -1.48 14.06 22.09
N ASP A 267 -2.14 13.12 21.41
CA ASP A 267 -2.97 12.10 22.03
C ASP A 267 -2.09 10.92 22.46
N LEU A 268 -1.47 11.03 23.64
CA LEU A 268 -0.71 9.94 24.25
C LEU A 268 -1.64 9.04 25.06
N ARG A 269 -1.64 7.74 24.75
CA ARG A 269 -2.45 6.73 25.44
C ARG A 269 -1.67 5.46 25.76
N ILE A 270 -2.11 4.75 26.78
CA ILE A 270 -1.64 3.40 27.06
C ILE A 270 -2.17 2.44 26.00
N GLY A 271 -1.26 1.76 25.31
CA GLY A 271 -1.55 0.68 24.38
C GLY A 271 -1.24 -0.68 25.01
N HIS A 272 -2.02 -1.70 24.67
CA HIS A 272 -1.75 -3.10 25.00
C HIS A 272 -1.58 -3.90 23.70
N ILE A 273 -0.38 -4.44 23.49
CA ILE A 273 -0.04 -5.25 22.31
C ILE A 273 -0.63 -6.64 22.51
N LEU A 274 -1.75 -6.93 21.84
CA LEU A 274 -2.39 -8.25 21.89
C LEU A 274 -1.64 -9.28 21.05
N LYS A 275 -1.05 -8.81 19.93
CA LYS A 275 -0.26 -9.62 19.01
C LYS A 275 0.81 -8.74 18.35
N ALA A 276 2.04 -9.23 18.27
CA ALA A 276 3.07 -8.68 17.39
C ALA A 276 3.58 -9.77 16.44
N GLU A 277 3.84 -9.40 15.19
CA GLU A 277 4.36 -10.27 14.14
C GLU A 277 5.46 -9.56 13.36
N ARG A 278 6.41 -10.33 12.79
CA ARG A 278 7.36 -9.79 11.81
C ARG A 278 6.57 -9.24 10.64
N HIS A 279 6.85 -7.99 10.26
CA HIS A 279 6.16 -7.36 9.13
C HIS A 279 6.46 -8.21 7.88
N PRO A 280 5.45 -8.77 7.19
CA PRO A 280 5.66 -9.74 6.09
C PRO A 280 6.44 -9.15 4.91
N ASN A 281 6.57 -7.82 4.94
CA ASN A 281 7.02 -6.96 3.88
C ASN A 281 8.23 -6.06 4.25
N ALA A 282 8.84 -6.23 5.44
CA ALA A 282 9.99 -5.40 5.85
C ALA A 282 10.79 -6.00 7.02
N ASP A 283 12.06 -6.31 6.80
CA ASP A 283 12.90 -7.04 7.76
C ASP A 283 13.13 -6.30 9.10
N SER A 284 13.08 -4.96 9.11
CA SER A 284 13.26 -4.15 10.33
C SER A 284 11.96 -3.77 11.05
N LEU A 285 10.79 -4.15 10.53
CA LEU A 285 9.50 -3.75 11.11
C LEU A 285 8.79 -4.92 11.80
N TYR A 286 8.06 -4.61 12.88
CA TYR A 286 6.94 -5.41 13.36
C TYR A 286 5.61 -4.81 12.89
N VAL A 287 4.61 -5.68 12.71
CA VAL A 287 3.19 -5.31 12.70
C VAL A 287 2.61 -5.73 14.04
N SER A 288 2.03 -4.79 14.76
CA SER A 288 1.42 -5.01 16.06
C SER A 288 -0.08 -4.70 16.02
N THR A 289 -0.88 -5.57 16.61
CA THR A 289 -2.30 -5.35 16.89
C THR A 289 -2.41 -4.81 18.32
N ILE A 290 -2.74 -3.53 18.46
CA ILE A 290 -2.66 -2.81 19.74
C ILE A 290 -4.04 -2.26 20.12
N ASN A 291 -4.57 -2.69 21.27
CA ASN A 291 -5.73 -2.03 21.89
C ASN A 291 -5.26 -0.71 22.52
N VAL A 292 -5.86 0.42 22.12
CA VAL A 292 -5.60 1.77 22.66
C VAL A 292 -6.87 2.46 23.18
N GLY A 293 -7.87 1.66 23.57
CA GLY A 293 -9.14 2.11 24.16
C GLY A 293 -10.06 2.88 23.21
N ASP A 294 -9.97 2.66 21.89
CA ASP A 294 -10.95 3.22 20.96
C ASP A 294 -12.30 2.51 21.09
N ALA A 295 -13.38 3.24 20.80
CA ALA A 295 -14.73 2.66 20.79
C ALA A 295 -14.94 1.75 19.56
N PRO A 296 -15.75 0.68 19.66
CA PRO A 296 -16.11 -0.16 18.52
C PRO A 296 -16.64 0.65 17.33
N GLY A 297 -16.20 0.30 16.11
CA GLY A 297 -16.54 1.02 14.88
C GLY A 297 -15.75 2.31 14.62
N THR A 298 -14.73 2.63 15.43
CA THR A 298 -13.84 3.78 15.18
C THR A 298 -13.03 3.60 13.89
N ASP A 299 -12.92 4.66 13.09
CA ASP A 299 -12.15 4.69 11.85
C ASP A 299 -10.71 4.17 12.02
N ASN A 300 -10.28 3.30 11.10
CA ASN A 300 -8.95 2.67 11.06
C ASN A 300 -8.64 1.67 12.20
N THR A 301 -9.67 1.20 12.92
CA THR A 301 -9.55 0.07 13.85
C THR A 301 -10.01 -1.26 13.21
N SER A 302 -9.71 -2.36 13.89
CA SER A 302 -10.19 -3.71 13.59
C SER A 302 -10.44 -4.47 14.90
N GLU A 303 -11.35 -5.43 14.90
CA GLU A 303 -11.56 -6.30 16.07
C GLU A 303 -10.53 -7.44 16.12
N TYR A 304 -9.99 -7.71 17.32
CA TYR A 304 -9.13 -8.84 17.61
C TYR A 304 -9.40 -9.32 19.04
N GLU A 305 -9.68 -10.61 19.23
CA GLU A 305 -10.03 -11.21 20.55
C GLU A 305 -11.11 -10.42 21.33
N GLY A 306 -12.11 -9.91 20.61
CA GLY A 306 -13.21 -9.10 21.18
C GLY A 306 -12.85 -7.66 21.55
N GLN A 307 -11.64 -7.19 21.22
CA GLN A 307 -11.14 -5.86 21.54
C GLN A 307 -10.96 -5.02 20.27
N THR A 308 -11.34 -3.73 20.34
CA THR A 308 -11.11 -2.78 19.25
C THR A 308 -9.64 -2.35 19.23
N CYS A 309 -8.93 -2.66 18.14
CA CYS A 309 -7.49 -2.53 18.05
C CYS A 309 -7.05 -1.73 16.82
N ARG A 310 -5.85 -1.15 16.88
CA ARG A 310 -5.16 -0.53 15.74
C ARG A 310 -4.04 -1.43 15.23
N THR A 311 -3.89 -1.48 13.91
CA THR A 311 -2.65 -1.94 13.28
C THR A 311 -1.57 -0.86 13.45
N VAL A 312 -0.40 -1.25 13.95
CA VAL A 312 0.74 -0.36 14.18
C VAL A 312 2.00 -0.98 13.61
N CYS A 313 2.70 -0.27 12.72
CA CYS A 313 3.99 -0.68 12.20
C CYS A 313 5.10 0.02 13.00
N SER A 314 6.07 -0.74 13.51
CA SER A 314 7.14 -0.20 14.38
C SER A 314 8.51 -0.73 13.97
N GLY A 315 9.53 0.14 13.94
CA GLY A 315 10.90 -0.17 13.49
C GLY A 315 11.75 -0.87 14.54
N LEU A 316 11.22 -1.94 15.15
CA LEU A 316 11.79 -2.57 16.33
C LEU A 316 12.35 -3.98 16.09
N ASN A 317 12.13 -4.59 14.91
CA ASN A 317 12.64 -5.95 14.65
C ASN A 317 14.16 -5.91 14.50
N GLY A 318 14.86 -6.61 15.39
CA GLY A 318 16.32 -6.54 15.53
C GLY A 318 16.82 -5.57 16.60
N LEU A 319 15.94 -4.78 17.23
CA LEU A 319 16.25 -3.88 18.36
C LEU A 319 15.57 -4.33 19.66
N VAL A 320 14.33 -4.82 19.56
CA VAL A 320 13.55 -5.42 20.66
C VAL A 320 13.17 -6.84 20.25
N PRO A 321 13.33 -7.88 21.10
CA PRO A 321 12.88 -9.24 20.78
C PRO A 321 11.36 -9.31 20.56
N LEU A 322 10.91 -10.21 19.67
CA LEU A 322 9.48 -10.40 19.37
C LEU A 322 8.70 -10.90 20.60
N GLU A 323 9.40 -11.61 21.47
CA GLU A 323 8.92 -12.17 22.73
C GLU A 323 8.69 -11.05 23.77
N GLU A 324 9.52 -9.99 23.75
CA GLU A 324 9.33 -8.78 24.57
C GLU A 324 8.18 -7.87 24.07
N MET A 325 7.58 -8.17 22.92
CA MET A 325 6.44 -7.41 22.36
C MET A 325 5.07 -8.00 22.75
N GLN A 326 4.96 -9.31 22.98
CA GLN A 326 3.66 -9.97 23.18
C GLN A 326 3.06 -9.63 24.56
N GLY A 327 1.77 -9.26 24.60
CA GLY A 327 1.08 -8.90 25.84
C GLY A 327 1.61 -7.64 26.53
N ARG A 328 2.56 -6.91 25.93
CA ARG A 328 3.21 -5.77 26.57
C ARG A 328 2.31 -4.53 26.54
N LYS A 329 2.23 -3.86 27.69
CA LYS A 329 1.68 -2.50 27.78
C LYS A 329 2.77 -1.47 27.49
N ILE A 330 2.40 -0.44 26.74
CA ILE A 330 3.30 0.59 26.18
C ILE A 330 2.61 1.97 26.19
N VAL A 331 3.38 3.04 25.95
CA VAL A 331 2.83 4.33 25.55
C VAL A 331 2.70 4.40 24.02
N THR A 332 1.62 4.98 23.53
CA THR A 332 1.31 5.13 22.09
C THR A 332 0.89 6.56 21.73
N VAL A 333 1.19 6.98 20.51
CA VAL A 333 0.75 8.26 19.93
C VAL A 333 -0.43 8.00 18.99
N CYS A 334 -1.64 8.44 19.37
CA CYS A 334 -2.91 8.03 18.78
C CYS A 334 -3.54 9.04 17.80
N ASN A 335 -3.02 10.27 17.67
CA ASN A 335 -3.57 11.29 16.78
C ASN A 335 -2.63 11.75 15.65
N LEU A 336 -1.52 11.03 15.41
CA LEU A 336 -0.76 11.21 14.17
C LEU A 336 -1.59 10.77 12.97
N LYS A 337 -1.40 11.43 11.82
CA LYS A 337 -2.05 11.01 10.57
C LYS A 337 -1.56 9.61 10.17
N PRO A 338 -2.44 8.62 9.92
CA PRO A 338 -2.03 7.27 9.56
C PRO A 338 -1.11 7.20 8.33
N VAL A 339 -0.10 6.33 8.39
CA VAL A 339 0.96 6.17 7.38
C VAL A 339 0.99 4.75 6.85
N THR A 340 1.02 4.57 5.54
CA THR A 340 1.24 3.25 4.93
C THR A 340 2.73 2.94 4.86
N MET A 341 3.18 1.98 5.68
CA MET A 341 4.56 1.47 5.69
C MET A 341 4.59 0.13 4.96
N ARG A 342 5.33 0.05 3.84
CA ARG A 342 5.60 -1.20 3.10
C ARG A 342 4.34 -2.04 2.77
N GLY A 343 3.22 -1.36 2.55
CA GLY A 343 1.90 -1.93 2.22
C GLY A 343 0.90 -1.97 3.39
N VAL A 344 1.36 -2.01 4.63
CA VAL A 344 0.50 -2.05 5.83
C VAL A 344 0.22 -0.63 6.33
N LYS A 345 -1.00 -0.35 6.81
CA LYS A 345 -1.38 0.95 7.35
C LYS A 345 -1.11 1.00 8.85
N SER A 346 -0.19 1.86 9.29
CA SER A 346 0.01 2.17 10.70
C SER A 346 -0.95 3.28 11.15
N CYS A 347 -1.71 3.02 12.21
CA CYS A 347 -2.78 3.89 12.71
C CYS A 347 -2.47 4.52 14.10
N ALA A 348 -1.29 4.24 14.64
CA ALA A 348 -0.68 4.91 15.79
C ALA A 348 0.85 4.80 15.67
N MET A 349 1.59 5.26 16.68
CA MET A 349 3.04 5.06 16.83
C MET A 349 3.34 4.55 18.24
N VAL A 350 4.32 3.65 18.38
CA VAL A 350 4.82 3.19 19.69
C VAL A 350 5.89 4.15 20.17
N LEU A 351 5.81 4.60 21.42
CA LEU A 351 6.78 5.52 22.02
C LEU A 351 7.95 4.74 22.64
N ALA A 352 9.18 5.10 22.29
CA ALA A 352 10.40 4.44 22.76
C ALA A 352 11.55 5.42 23.03
N ALA A 353 12.43 5.06 23.95
CA ALA A 353 13.68 5.76 24.20
C ALA A 353 14.82 5.19 23.35
N SER A 354 15.69 6.08 22.87
CA SER A 354 16.92 5.75 22.16
C SER A 354 18.01 6.77 22.51
N PRO A 355 19.31 6.41 22.54
CA PRO A 355 20.39 7.36 22.81
C PRO A 355 20.31 8.63 21.96
N ARG A 356 20.63 9.79 22.56
CA ARG A 356 20.79 11.02 21.80
C ARG A 356 21.99 10.89 20.87
N VAL A 357 21.77 11.10 19.57
CA VAL A 357 22.82 11.22 18.57
C VAL A 357 23.58 12.52 18.83
N LYS A 358 24.92 12.48 18.79
CA LYS A 358 25.72 13.68 19.06
C LYS A 358 25.71 14.61 17.84
N GLU A 359 25.95 15.89 18.07
CA GLU A 359 26.08 16.88 17.01
C GLU A 359 27.22 16.50 16.06
N GLY A 360 26.89 16.23 14.79
CA GLY A 360 27.84 15.75 13.77
C GLY A 360 27.87 14.22 13.55
N GLU A 361 27.16 13.42 14.36
CA GLU A 361 26.96 11.98 14.11
C GLU A 361 25.68 11.74 13.28
N GLU A 362 25.67 10.73 12.41
CA GLU A 362 24.46 10.33 11.68
C GLU A 362 23.58 9.39 12.52
N ASP A 363 22.26 9.61 12.51
CA ASP A 363 21.31 8.72 13.18
C ASP A 363 21.08 7.44 12.35
N HIS A 364 21.92 6.43 12.56
CA HIS A 364 21.76 5.12 11.94
C HIS A 364 20.59 4.30 12.50
N HIS A 365 19.84 4.80 13.49
CA HIS A 365 18.72 4.13 14.17
C HIS A 365 19.01 2.74 14.79
N GLY A 366 20.27 2.29 14.79
CA GLY A 366 20.72 0.98 15.28
C GLY A 366 21.25 0.95 16.72
N GLY A 367 21.04 2.02 17.50
CA GLY A 367 21.34 2.02 18.93
C GLY A 367 20.36 1.15 19.73
N PRO A 368 20.64 0.86 21.01
CA PRO A 368 19.66 0.21 21.90
C PRO A 368 18.37 1.04 21.95
N VAL A 369 17.23 0.37 21.84
CA VAL A 369 15.89 1.00 21.93
C VAL A 369 15.12 0.34 23.06
N GLU A 370 14.60 1.16 23.98
CA GLU A 370 13.78 0.71 25.10
C GLU A 370 12.35 1.22 24.95
N LEU A 371 11.38 0.31 24.94
CA LEU A 371 9.97 0.68 25.01
C LEU A 371 9.66 1.37 26.34
N VAL A 372 8.87 2.44 26.29
CA VAL A 372 8.41 3.14 27.50
C VAL A 372 7.53 2.20 28.32
N ASN A 373 7.99 1.88 29.53
CA ASN A 373 7.27 1.10 30.52
C ASN A 373 6.18 1.95 31.16
N VAL A 374 5.05 1.33 31.45
CA VAL A 374 3.86 1.98 32.02
C VAL A 374 3.75 1.64 33.51
N PRO A 375 3.18 2.53 34.35
CA PRO A 375 2.97 2.23 35.76
C PRO A 375 2.00 1.06 35.97
N GLU A 376 2.14 0.37 37.09
CA GLU A 376 1.25 -0.74 37.46
C GLU A 376 -0.22 -0.27 37.57
N GLY A 377 -1.16 -1.15 37.28
CA GLY A 377 -2.60 -0.84 37.26
C GLY A 377 -3.09 -0.04 36.04
N ALA A 378 -2.21 0.56 35.22
CA ALA A 378 -2.63 1.24 33.98
C ALA A 378 -3.27 0.26 32.97
N VAL A 379 -4.33 0.69 32.27
CA VAL A 379 -5.10 -0.12 31.31
C VAL A 379 -5.10 0.47 29.89
N ALA A 380 -5.42 -0.35 28.89
CA ALA A 380 -5.50 0.12 27.50
C ALA A 380 -6.52 1.27 27.36
N GLY A 381 -6.10 2.37 26.74
CA GLY A 381 -6.88 3.60 26.62
C GLY A 381 -6.65 4.64 27.73
N ASP A 382 -5.94 4.31 28.82
CA ASP A 382 -5.60 5.31 29.83
C ASP A 382 -4.83 6.48 29.21
N ARG A 383 -5.22 7.69 29.60
CA ARG A 383 -4.58 8.92 29.12
C ARG A 383 -3.20 9.05 29.74
N VAL A 384 -2.20 9.27 28.88
CA VAL A 384 -0.84 9.63 29.28
C VAL A 384 -0.64 11.12 29.00
N TYR A 385 0.06 11.83 29.87
CA TYR A 385 0.30 13.27 29.76
C TYR A 385 1.59 13.64 30.48
N PHE A 386 2.15 14.80 30.16
CA PHE A 386 3.20 15.40 30.98
C PHE A 386 2.57 16.20 32.10
N ASP A 387 3.15 16.15 33.30
CA ASP A 387 2.65 16.85 34.48
C ASP A 387 2.44 18.35 34.22
N GLY A 388 1.28 18.90 34.58
CA GLY A 388 0.93 20.30 34.30
C GLY A 388 0.55 20.59 32.84
N TYR A 389 0.54 19.59 31.96
CA TYR A 389 0.01 19.66 30.59
C TYR A 389 -1.18 18.71 30.41
N GLU A 390 -2.06 18.63 31.40
CA GLU A 390 -3.37 17.99 31.31
C GLU A 390 -4.26 18.79 30.33
N GLY A 391 -4.74 18.16 29.25
CA GLY A 391 -5.60 18.84 28.29
C GLY A 391 -6.13 17.95 27.16
N GLU A 392 -7.02 18.51 26.34
CA GLU A 392 -7.68 17.78 25.25
C GLU A 392 -6.85 17.81 23.95
N PRO A 393 -6.63 16.67 23.27
CA PRO A 393 -5.75 16.58 22.11
C PRO A 393 -6.40 17.12 20.82
N GLU A 394 -5.63 17.36 19.74
CA GLU A 394 -6.25 17.49 18.41
C GLU A 394 -6.79 16.12 17.96
N ALA A 395 -7.94 16.04 17.29
CA ALA A 395 -8.50 14.75 16.83
C ALA A 395 -7.56 14.05 15.82
N VAL A 396 -6.89 14.81 14.97
CA VAL A 396 -5.73 14.41 14.17
C VAL A 396 -4.79 15.60 14.07
N LEU A 397 -3.51 15.42 14.46
CA LEU A 397 -2.49 16.46 14.36
C LEU A 397 -2.30 16.90 12.91
N ASN A 398 -2.37 18.21 12.67
CA ASN A 398 -2.12 18.78 11.34
C ASN A 398 -0.61 18.77 11.01
N PRO A 399 -0.12 17.99 10.01
CA PRO A 399 1.31 17.92 9.70
C PRO A 399 1.93 19.24 9.22
N LYS A 400 1.11 20.24 8.85
CA LYS A 400 1.59 21.59 8.52
C LYS A 400 1.92 22.44 9.76
N LYS A 401 1.35 22.10 10.92
CA LYS A 401 1.64 22.77 12.20
C LYS A 401 2.91 22.22 12.87
N LYS A 402 3.41 21.06 12.44
CA LYS A 402 4.61 20.38 12.98
C LYS A 402 4.60 20.21 14.51
N ILE A 403 3.44 19.94 15.09
CA ILE A 403 3.26 19.87 16.55
C ILE A 403 4.15 18.79 17.17
N TRP A 404 4.19 17.60 16.58
CA TRP A 404 5.04 16.51 17.05
C TRP A 404 6.52 16.90 16.96
N GLU A 405 6.95 17.38 15.80
CA GLU A 405 8.35 17.74 15.52
C GLU A 405 8.84 18.95 16.34
N ALA A 406 7.93 19.76 16.88
CA ALA A 406 8.28 20.87 17.77
C ALA A 406 8.37 20.47 19.25
N PHE A 407 7.64 19.44 19.70
CA PHE A 407 7.69 18.96 21.10
C PHE A 407 8.67 17.81 21.33
N GLN A 408 8.85 16.92 20.35
CA GLN A 408 9.70 15.73 20.44
C GLN A 408 11.16 16.02 20.91
N PRO A 409 11.84 17.12 20.50
CA PRO A 409 13.20 17.41 20.98
C PRO A 409 13.35 17.51 22.51
N GLY A 410 12.27 17.90 23.20
CA GLY A 410 12.21 17.95 24.67
C GLY A 410 11.81 16.64 25.33
N PHE A 411 11.32 15.63 24.59
CA PHE A 411 10.99 14.33 25.15
C PHE A 411 12.28 13.55 25.46
N THR A 412 12.49 13.28 26.74
CA THR A 412 13.75 12.83 27.30
C THR A 412 13.54 11.76 28.38
N THR A 413 14.60 11.09 28.78
CA THR A 413 14.66 10.36 30.06
C THR A 413 15.57 11.07 31.05
N LEU A 414 15.31 10.84 32.34
CA LEU A 414 16.05 11.39 33.47
C LEU A 414 17.01 10.34 34.08
N ASP A 415 17.87 10.77 35.00
CA ASP A 415 18.86 9.90 35.68
C ASP A 415 18.21 8.79 36.55
N ASN A 416 16.97 9.01 37.00
CA ASN A 416 16.14 8.02 37.70
C ASN A 416 15.31 7.12 36.74
N LEU A 417 15.60 7.17 35.43
CA LEU A 417 14.93 6.43 34.35
C LEU A 417 13.46 6.78 34.12
N GLU A 418 12.94 7.86 34.70
CA GLU A 418 11.62 8.40 34.35
C GLU A 418 11.65 9.06 32.97
N VAL A 419 10.56 8.91 32.22
CA VAL A 419 10.33 9.67 30.98
C VAL A 419 9.79 11.04 31.33
N ALA A 420 10.28 12.09 30.66
CA ALA A 420 9.91 13.46 30.94
C ALA A 420 9.94 14.36 29.69
N PHE A 421 9.41 15.56 29.85
CA PHE A 421 9.49 16.66 28.90
C PHE A 421 10.32 17.79 29.50
N GLU A 422 11.45 18.11 28.87
CA GLU A 422 12.24 19.31 29.16
C GLU A 422 11.66 20.49 28.37
N VAL A 423 10.99 21.41 29.07
CA VAL A 423 10.25 22.52 28.47
C VAL A 423 11.19 23.50 27.75
N SER A 424 12.42 23.70 28.27
CA SER A 424 13.39 24.63 27.68
C SER A 424 13.91 24.20 26.31
N ALA A 425 13.78 22.91 25.95
CA ALA A 425 14.11 22.40 24.62
C ALA A 425 13.09 22.80 23.52
N VAL A 426 12.00 23.48 23.88
CA VAL A 426 10.97 23.96 22.96
C VAL A 426 10.91 25.50 23.00
N PRO A 427 11.55 26.20 22.04
CA PRO A 427 11.69 27.66 22.09
C PRO A 427 10.36 28.41 22.26
N GLN A 428 9.27 27.94 21.63
CA GLN A 428 7.96 28.60 21.69
C GLN A 428 7.23 28.43 23.04
N LEU A 429 7.79 27.66 23.98
CA LEU A 429 7.38 27.64 25.40
C LEU A 429 8.36 28.42 26.28
N ALA A 430 9.67 28.28 26.05
CA ALA A 430 10.70 29.05 26.73
C ALA A 430 10.53 30.58 26.54
N GLU A 431 10.19 31.03 25.33
CA GLU A 431 9.84 32.42 24.99
C GLU A 431 8.63 32.96 25.77
N LYS A 432 7.79 32.07 26.32
CA LYS A 432 6.62 32.43 27.15
C LYS A 432 6.91 32.35 28.66
N GLY A 433 8.15 32.04 29.04
CA GLY A 433 8.57 31.91 30.45
C GLY A 433 8.25 30.56 31.09
N ASP A 434 7.77 29.57 30.34
CA ASP A 434 7.59 28.21 30.84
C ASP A 434 8.94 27.46 30.81
N SER A 435 9.22 26.65 31.83
CA SER A 435 10.58 26.11 32.05
C SER A 435 10.64 24.89 32.97
N GLY A 436 11.76 24.16 32.87
CA GLY A 436 12.08 22.99 33.67
C GLY A 436 11.44 21.69 33.14
N VAL A 437 11.55 20.65 33.96
CA VAL A 437 11.14 19.28 33.60
C VAL A 437 9.70 19.00 34.03
N ARG A 438 8.96 18.20 33.25
CA ARG A 438 7.65 17.60 33.64
C ARG A 438 7.67 16.09 33.37
N GLN A 439 7.33 15.27 34.36
CA GLN A 439 7.28 13.80 34.22
C GLN A 439 6.14 13.37 33.28
N LEU A 440 6.37 12.33 32.46
CA LEU A 440 5.33 11.63 31.70
C LEU A 440 4.61 10.65 32.64
N LYS A 441 3.30 10.81 32.79
CA LYS A 441 2.50 10.10 33.80
C LYS A 441 1.13 9.67 33.27
N THR A 442 0.52 8.75 34.02
CA THR A 442 -0.92 8.46 33.97
C THR A 442 -1.55 8.79 35.32
N LYS A 443 -2.83 8.44 35.50
CA LYS A 443 -3.49 8.45 36.81
C LYS A 443 -2.89 7.44 37.81
N SER A 444 -2.16 6.44 37.34
CA SER A 444 -1.64 5.32 38.15
C SER A 444 -0.16 5.46 38.53
N GLY A 445 0.57 6.40 37.92
CA GLY A 445 2.00 6.63 38.23
C GLY A 445 2.77 7.29 37.09
N VAL A 446 4.10 7.28 37.21
CA VAL A 446 5.05 7.81 36.20
C VAL A 446 5.45 6.70 35.22
N CYS A 447 5.70 7.05 33.96
CA CYS A 447 6.22 6.17 32.92
C CYS A 447 7.76 6.17 32.92
N THR A 448 8.38 5.01 32.72
CA THR A 448 9.84 4.83 32.88
C THR A 448 10.47 4.08 31.71
N VAL A 449 11.79 3.98 31.69
CA VAL A 449 12.56 3.08 30.81
C VAL A 449 13.32 2.03 31.64
N LYS A 450 14.19 1.22 31.02
CA LYS A 450 14.86 0.08 31.66
C LYS A 450 16.32 0.37 32.04
N SER A 451 17.02 1.20 31.27
CA SER A 451 18.41 1.60 31.53
C SER A 451 18.85 2.91 30.84
N LEU A 452 18.14 3.39 29.82
CA LEU A 452 18.56 4.54 29.03
C LEU A 452 18.27 5.89 29.71
N ALA A 453 19.16 6.39 30.56
CA ALA A 453 19.14 7.78 31.06
C ALA A 453 19.61 8.80 29.98
N GLY A 454 19.10 10.04 30.04
CA GLY A 454 19.47 11.14 29.13
C GLY A 454 19.09 10.94 27.64
N ALA A 455 18.37 9.87 27.32
CA ALA A 455 17.97 9.47 25.98
C ALA A 455 16.94 10.42 25.37
N THR A 456 16.76 10.37 24.05
CA THR A 456 15.61 11.01 23.38
C THR A 456 14.48 10.01 23.23
N VAL A 457 13.25 10.47 23.48
CA VAL A 457 12.04 9.65 23.41
C VAL A 457 11.24 10.05 22.18
N ARG A 458 10.82 9.08 21.37
CA ARG A 458 10.22 9.28 20.04
C ARG A 458 9.34 8.12 19.60
#